data_AF-A0A1G4SST3-F1
#
_entry.id   AF-A0A1G4SST3-F1
#
_cell.length_a   1.000
_cell.length_b   1.000
_cell.length_c   1.000
_cell.angle_alpha   90.00
_cell.angle_beta   90.00
_cell.angle_gamma   90.00
#
_symmetry.space_group_name_H-M   'P 1'
#
loop_
_entity.id
_entity.type
_entity.pdbx_description
1 polymer ?
#
loop_
_entity_poly.entity_id
_entity_poly.type
_entity_poly.pdbx_seq_one_letter_code
_entity_poly.pdbx_strand_id
1 'polypeptide(L)'
;MRTFHQTMSNSSAIDLRLKPIFELSDEELRERLRPTYEAMKRDKFANGGYLTYYDPSICPTNIHAVHEYSDRKELVKLDIDGNVQFVKNL
;
A
#
# COMPACT_ATOMS: atom_id res chain seq x y z
N MET A 1 49.90 8.62 18.54
CA MET A 1 48.52 8.40 19.03
C MET A 1 47.57 8.60 17.87
N ARG A 2 46.95 7.54 17.35
CA ARG A 2 45.91 7.64 16.31
C ARG A 2 44.57 7.42 16.99
N THR A 3 43.80 8.49 17.11
CA THR A 3 42.45 8.48 17.68
C THR A 3 41.50 7.92 16.63
N PHE A 4 41.00 6.70 16.86
CA PHE A 4 39.92 6.15 16.05
C PHE A 4 38.63 6.85 16.44
N HIS A 5 38.05 7.61 15.52
CA HIS A 5 36.72 8.17 15.64
C HIS A 5 35.74 7.00 15.61
N GLN A 6 35.19 6.62 16.77
CA GLN A 6 34.06 5.69 16.84
C GLN A 6 32.81 6.46 16.39
N THR A 7 32.42 6.28 15.12
CA THR A 7 31.05 6.55 14.70
C THR A 7 30.14 5.52 15.37
N MET A 8 29.55 5.87 16.51
CA MET A 8 28.36 5.18 17.03
C MET A 8 27.16 5.51 16.14
N SER A 9 27.08 4.83 15.00
CA SER A 9 25.84 4.72 14.22
C SER A 9 25.20 3.39 14.56
N ASN A 10 24.21 3.42 15.45
CA ASN A 10 22.87 2.89 15.22
C ASN A 10 22.10 2.86 16.54
N SER A 11 21.15 3.79 16.66
CA SER A 11 19.95 3.55 17.45
C SER A 11 19.44 2.16 17.09
N SER A 12 19.21 1.30 18.07
CA SER A 12 18.58 0.01 17.91
C SER A 12 17.25 0.24 17.18
N ALA A 13 17.22 0.06 15.85
CA ALA A 13 15.98 0.11 15.09
C ALA A 13 15.16 -1.04 15.65
N ILE A 14 14.13 -0.71 16.44
CA ILE A 14 13.29 -1.70 17.07
C ILE A 14 12.71 -2.55 15.95
N ASP A 15 13.01 -3.85 15.94
CA ASP A 15 12.43 -4.75 14.94
C ASP A 15 10.92 -4.79 15.17
N LEU A 16 10.18 -4.08 14.32
CA LEU A 16 8.73 -3.94 14.40
C LEU A 16 8.01 -5.30 14.31
N ARG A 17 8.70 -6.36 13.85
CA ARG A 17 8.17 -7.74 13.84
C ARG A 17 7.99 -8.32 15.24
N LEU A 18 8.76 -7.84 16.22
CA LEU A 18 8.78 -8.35 17.59
C LEU A 18 7.72 -7.68 18.49
N LYS A 19 7.24 -6.50 18.11
CA LYS A 19 6.16 -5.82 18.84
C LYS A 19 4.79 -6.50 18.57
N PRO A 20 3.89 -6.58 19.57
CA PRO A 20 2.49 -6.95 19.35
C PRO A 20 1.79 -5.98 18.39
N ILE A 21 0.89 -6.50 17.54
CA ILE A 21 0.19 -5.68 16.52
C ILE A 21 -0.61 -4.53 17.15
N PHE A 22 -1.26 -4.77 18.29
CA PHE A 22 -2.06 -3.76 19.00
C PHE A 22 -1.23 -2.67 19.67
N GLU A 23 0.09 -2.81 19.73
CA GLU A 23 1.02 -1.84 20.32
C GLU A 23 1.76 -1.01 19.25
N LEU A 24 1.50 -1.27 17.96
CA LEU A 24 2.08 -0.51 16.86
C LEU A 24 1.24 0.73 16.60
N SER A 25 1.90 1.87 16.35
CA SER A 25 1.22 2.99 15.69
C SER A 25 0.81 2.61 14.26
N ASP A 26 -0.08 3.39 13.63
CA ASP A 26 -0.48 3.17 12.24
C ASP A 26 0.74 3.22 11.29
N GLU A 27 1.69 4.13 11.52
CA GLU A 27 2.94 4.19 10.76
C GLU A 27 3.81 2.96 10.97
N GLU A 28 3.99 2.50 12.21
CA GLU A 28 4.81 1.32 12.49
C GLU A 28 4.18 0.04 11.89
N LEU A 29 2.85 -0.08 11.99
CA LEU A 29 2.10 -1.17 11.37
C LEU A 29 2.26 -1.11 9.84
N ARG A 30 2.14 0.07 9.23
CA ARG A 30 2.36 0.26 7.79
C ARG A 30 3.76 -0.16 7.38
N GLU A 31 4.78 0.27 8.11
CA GLU A 31 6.18 -0.08 7.82
C GLU A 31 6.46 -1.58 7.97
N ARG A 32 5.86 -2.21 8.99
CA ARG A 32 5.94 -3.66 9.18
C ARG A 32 5.30 -4.44 8.03
N LEU A 33 4.14 -3.98 7.55
CA LEU A 33 3.37 -4.65 6.49
C LEU A 33 3.86 -4.34 5.07
N ARG A 34 4.60 -3.24 4.90
CA ARG A 34 5.09 -2.76 3.59
C ARG A 34 5.76 -3.85 2.75
N PRO A 35 6.69 -4.70 3.26
CA PRO A 35 7.32 -5.73 2.43
C PRO A 35 6.31 -6.74 1.86
N THR A 36 5.34 -7.16 2.66
CA THR A 36 4.28 -8.09 2.23
C THR A 36 3.37 -7.42 1.21
N TYR A 37 2.96 -6.18 1.48
CA TYR A 37 2.15 -5.38 0.57
C TYR A 37 2.82 -5.20 -0.80
N GLU A 38 4.10 -4.83 -0.83
CA GLU A 38 4.85 -4.66 -2.07
C GLU A 38 5.03 -5.97 -2.85
N ALA A 39 5.21 -7.10 -2.15
CA ALA A 39 5.26 -8.42 -2.78
C ALA A 39 3.91 -8.79 -3.42
N MET A 40 2.80 -8.59 -2.71
CA MET A 40 1.45 -8.84 -3.22
C MET A 40 1.10 -7.93 -4.40
N LYS A 41 1.44 -6.64 -4.31
CA LYS A 41 1.23 -5.67 -5.40
C LYS A 41 1.97 -6.12 -6.66
N ARG A 42 3.25 -6.48 -6.51
CA ARG A 42 4.09 -6.96 -7.62
C ARG A 42 3.54 -8.22 -8.28
N ASP A 43 3.16 -9.21 -7.48
CA ASP A 43 2.58 -10.47 -7.98
C ASP A 43 1.25 -10.21 -8.70
N LYS A 44 0.36 -9.42 -8.11
CA LYS A 44 -0.93 -9.08 -8.71
C LYS A 44 -0.77 -8.45 -10.09
N PHE A 45 0.17 -7.52 -10.23
CA PHE A 45 0.45 -6.84 -11.49
C PHE A 45 1.18 -7.73 -12.49
N ALA A 46 2.12 -8.57 -12.06
CA ALA A 46 2.79 -9.54 -12.93
C ALA A 46 1.80 -10.52 -13.57
N ASN A 47 0.71 -10.84 -12.88
CA ASN A 47 -0.38 -11.68 -13.36
C ASN A 47 -1.48 -10.92 -14.13
N GLY A 48 -1.23 -9.67 -14.53
CA GLY A 48 -2.18 -8.84 -15.29
C GLY A 48 -3.39 -8.36 -14.49
N GLY A 49 -3.35 -8.48 -13.16
CA GLY A 49 -4.41 -8.01 -12.27
C GLY A 49 -4.32 -6.52 -11.97
N TYR A 50 -5.32 -6.04 -11.23
CA TYR A 50 -5.41 -4.68 -10.72
C TYR A 50 -5.70 -4.67 -9.22
N LEU A 51 -5.46 -3.53 -8.57
CA LEU A 51 -5.90 -3.24 -7.22
C LEU A 51 -7.16 -2.37 -7.27
N THR A 52 -8.14 -2.70 -6.45
CA THR A 52 -9.38 -1.92 -6.30
C THR A 52 -9.35 -1.20 -4.96
N TYR A 53 -9.52 0.12 -4.96
CA TYR A 53 -9.59 0.90 -3.72
C TYR A 53 -10.48 2.14 -3.89
N TYR A 54 -10.98 2.68 -2.77
CA TYR A 54 -11.72 3.94 -2.75
C TYR A 54 -10.75 5.11 -2.48
N ASP A 55 -10.85 6.17 -3.28
CA ASP A 55 -10.11 7.41 -3.09
C ASP A 55 -11.10 8.59 -3.06
N PRO A 56 -11.30 9.28 -1.92
CA PRO A 56 -12.28 10.37 -1.82
C PRO A 56 -11.96 11.58 -2.69
N SER A 57 -10.72 11.74 -3.16
CA SER A 57 -10.35 12.81 -4.08
C SER A 57 -10.73 12.53 -5.54
N ILE A 58 -11.01 11.26 -5.86
CA ILE A 58 -11.29 10.78 -7.22
C ILE A 58 -12.71 10.23 -7.35
N CYS A 59 -13.17 9.46 -6.36
CA CYS A 59 -14.45 8.77 -6.34
C CYS A 59 -15.57 9.76 -5.97
N PRO A 60 -16.53 10.03 -6.88
CA PRO A 60 -17.61 10.98 -6.59
C PRO A 60 -18.57 10.47 -5.49
N THR A 61 -18.69 9.16 -5.35
CA THR A 61 -19.56 8.49 -4.37
C THR A 61 -18.96 7.14 -3.97
N ASN A 62 -19.53 6.51 -2.93
CA ASN A 62 -19.11 5.21 -2.38
C ASN A 62 -19.34 4.00 -3.31
N ILE A 63 -20.09 4.17 -4.41
CA ILE A 63 -20.25 3.14 -5.44
C ILE A 63 -19.17 3.22 -6.52
N HIS A 64 -18.23 4.16 -6.40
CA HIS A 64 -17.08 4.24 -7.30
C HIS A 64 -15.83 3.69 -6.63
N ALA A 65 -14.96 3.12 -7.45
CA ALA A 65 -13.65 2.66 -7.03
C ALA A 65 -12.60 2.98 -8.11
N VAL A 66 -11.35 3.05 -7.69
CA VAL A 66 -10.20 3.12 -8.60
C VAL A 66 -9.72 1.70 -8.85
N HIS A 67 -9.62 1.32 -10.12
CA HIS A 67 -8.84 0.17 -10.56
C HIS A 67 -7.45 0.64 -10.97
N GLU A 68 -6.44 0.31 -10.18
CA GLU A 68 -5.04 0.60 -10.50
C GLU A 68 -4.39 -0.65 -11.10
N TYR A 69 -4.01 -0.51 -12.37
CA TYR A 69 -3.19 -1.47 -13.11
C TYR A 69 -1.72 -1.06 -13.00
N SER A 70 -0.83 -1.89 -13.55
CA SER A 70 0.60 -1.57 -13.59
C SER A 70 0.94 -0.34 -14.45
N ASP A 71 0.11 -0.03 -15.44
CA ASP A 71 0.37 0.96 -16.49
C ASP A 71 -0.65 2.11 -16.52
N ARG A 72 -1.82 1.95 -15.90
CA ARG A 72 -2.91 2.93 -15.92
C ARG A 72 -3.80 2.84 -14.70
N LYS A 73 -4.66 3.85 -14.53
CA LYS A 73 -5.72 3.87 -13.53
C LYS A 73 -7.06 4.14 -14.20
N GLU A 74 -8.08 3.46 -13.73
CA GLU A 74 -9.44 3.58 -14.22
C GLU A 74 -10.38 3.90 -13.06
N LEU A 75 -11.30 4.83 -13.27
CA LEU A 75 -12.45 5.01 -12.40
C LEU A 75 -13.54 4.04 -12.88
N VAL A 76 -14.03 3.23 -11.95
CA VAL A 76 -15.13 2.31 -12.19
C VAL A 76 -16.29 2.59 -11.25
N LYS A 77 -17.48 2.16 -11.65
CA LYS A 77 -18.70 2.17 -10.85
C LYS A 77 -19.13 0.72 -10.59
N LEU A 78 -19.44 0.41 -9.34
CA LEU A 78 -20.00 -0.85 -8.92
C LEU A 78 -21.53 -0.74 -8.94
N ASP A 79 -22.19 -1.66 -9.65
CA ASP A 79 -23.64 -1.78 -9.59
C ASP A 79 -24.10 -2.56 -8.35
N ILE A 80 -25.41 -2.68 -8.17
CA ILE A 80 -26.02 -3.35 -7.02
C ILE A 80 -25.72 -4.86 -6.97
N ASP A 81 -25.40 -5.45 -8.12
CA ASP A 81 -25.08 -6.87 -8.27
C ASP A 81 -23.56 -7.12 -8.15
N GLY A 82 -22.78 -6.06 -7.94
CA GLY A 82 -21.33 -6.12 -7.83
C GLY A 82 -20.59 -6.13 -9.17
N ASN A 83 -21.27 -5.89 -10.30
CA ASN A 83 -20.60 -5.77 -11.59
C ASN A 83 -19.90 -4.42 -11.70
N VAL A 84 -18.76 -4.45 -12.40
CA VAL A 84 -17.89 -3.31 -12.63
C VAL A 84 -18.25 -2.66 -13.97
N GLN A 85 -18.55 -1.36 -13.93
CA GLN A 85 -18.74 -0.52 -15.11
C GLN A 85 -17.60 0.48 -15.23
N PHE A 86 -16.90 0.48 -16.36
CA PHE A 86 -15.87 1.48 -16.65
C PHE A 86 -16.50 2.88 -16.79
N VAL A 87 -15.91 3.89 -16.14
CA VAL A 87 -16.33 5.30 -16.23
C VAL A 87 -15.35 6.09 -17.08
N LYS A 88 -14.06 6.13 -16.70
CA LYS A 88 -12.99 6.85 -17.43
C LYS A 88 -11.60 6.43 -16.96
N ASN A 89 -10.58 6.76 -17.76
CA ASN A 89 -9.19 6.74 -17.31
C ASN A 89 -8.88 7.95 -16.41
N LEU A 90 -7.96 7.78 -15.47
CA LEU A 90 -7.53 8.79 -14.49
C LEU A 90 -6.14 9.35 -14.81
#